data_AF-A0AAW2RJA4-F1
#
_entry.id   AF-A0AAW2RJA4-F1
#
_cell.length_a   1.000
_cell.length_b   1.000
_cell.length_c   1.000
_cell.angle_alpha   90.00
_cell.angle_beta   90.00
_cell.angle_gamma   90.00
#
_symmetry.space_group_name_H-M   'P 1'
#
loop_
_entity.id
_entity.type
_entity.pdbx_description
1 polymer ?
#
loop_
_entity_poly.entity_id
_entity_poly.type
_entity_poly.pdbx_seq_one_letter_code
_entity_poly.pdbx_strand_id
1 'polypeptide(L)'
;MVEDGEKNSVVDRLSTEEWLSCAQGLVPKALEKAREVKGFPGRWKMIISKLEQIPSRLSDLSSHPCFSKNALCKEQLQAVSKTLNEAIELRSFCVKEKYEGKLRMQSDLDALAGKLDLNLRDCGLLIKTGVLGEVSFPSAVASTSAEPEAAVHGT
;
A
#
# COMPACT_ATOMS: atom_id res chain seq x y z
N MET A 1 13.12 -9.35 -29.00
CA MET A 1 13.12 -8.42 -27.84
C MET A 1 11.77 -8.54 -27.17
N VAL A 2 11.62 -9.49 -26.25
CA VAL A 2 10.46 -9.60 -25.35
C VAL A 2 10.90 -10.47 -24.18
N GLU A 3 11.48 -9.86 -23.15
CA GLU A 3 11.69 -10.48 -21.84
C GLU A 3 11.50 -9.44 -20.71
N ASP A 4 10.43 -8.65 -20.80
CA ASP A 4 9.99 -7.75 -19.72
C ASP A 4 8.60 -8.13 -19.16
N GLY A 5 8.05 -9.29 -19.57
CA GLY A 5 6.69 -9.71 -19.20
C GLY A 5 6.59 -10.56 -17.93
N GLU A 6 7.66 -11.22 -17.50
CA GLU A 6 7.56 -12.33 -16.52
C GLU A 6 7.68 -11.86 -15.06
N LYS A 7 8.30 -10.71 -14.80
CA LYS A 7 8.36 -10.13 -13.44
C LYS A 7 7.05 -9.51 -13.00
N ASN A 8 6.18 -9.13 -13.92
CA ASN A 8 4.93 -8.45 -13.60
C ASN A 8 3.79 -9.42 -13.23
N SER A 9 3.89 -10.72 -13.55
CA SER A 9 2.83 -11.71 -13.28
C SER A 9 2.95 -12.40 -11.91
N VAL A 10 4.16 -12.48 -11.34
CA VAL A 10 4.39 -13.09 -10.02
C VAL A 10 3.95 -12.14 -8.88
N VAL A 11 4.09 -10.84 -9.12
CA VAL A 11 3.77 -9.74 -8.18
C VAL A 11 2.26 -9.64 -7.90
N ASP A 12 1.43 -10.10 -8.83
CA ASP A 12 -0.03 -10.11 -8.68
C ASP A 12 -0.56 -11.25 -7.79
N ARG A 13 0.24 -12.30 -7.56
CA ARG A 13 -0.18 -13.50 -6.80
C ARG A 13 -0.06 -13.37 -5.28
N LEU A 14 0.65 -12.38 -4.77
CA LEU A 14 0.83 -12.21 -3.34
C LEU A 14 -0.48 -11.80 -2.66
N SER A 15 -0.75 -12.41 -1.52
CA SER A 15 -1.79 -12.01 -0.56
C SER A 15 -1.50 -10.63 0.03
N THR A 16 -2.50 -10.03 0.65
CA THR A 16 -2.38 -8.73 1.33
C THR A 16 -1.33 -8.80 2.46
N GLU A 17 -1.26 -9.91 3.19
CA GLU A 17 -0.33 -10.16 4.29
C GLU A 17 1.13 -10.30 3.80
N GLU A 18 1.33 -10.96 2.66
CA GLU A 18 2.66 -11.04 2.03
C GLU A 18 3.13 -9.67 1.57
N TRP A 19 2.22 -8.86 1.00
CA TRP A 19 2.52 -7.47 0.63
C TRP A 19 2.83 -6.60 1.85
N LEU A 20 2.15 -6.79 2.97
CA LEU A 20 2.44 -6.10 4.22
C LEU A 20 3.83 -6.45 4.73
N SER A 21 4.15 -7.75 4.76
CA SER A 21 5.45 -8.24 5.19
C SER A 21 6.57 -7.70 4.29
N CYS A 22 6.33 -7.64 2.98
CA CYS A 22 7.23 -7.02 2.02
C CYS A 22 7.47 -5.53 2.32
N ALA A 23 6.40 -4.75 2.47
CA ALA A 23 6.48 -3.32 2.79
C ALA A 23 7.23 -3.09 4.11
N GLN A 24 6.91 -3.84 5.17
CA GLN A 24 7.58 -3.77 6.47
C GLN A 24 9.09 -4.07 6.36
N GLY A 25 9.48 -5.05 5.55
CA GLY A 25 10.89 -5.37 5.29
C GLY A 25 11.63 -4.33 4.45
N LEU A 26 10.92 -3.54 3.64
CA LEU A 26 11.50 -2.47 2.82
C LEU A 26 11.74 -1.18 3.59
N VAL A 27 10.90 -0.85 4.57
CA VAL A 27 11.04 0.40 5.36
C VAL A 27 12.43 0.58 5.99
N PRO A 28 13.00 -0.39 6.75
CA PRO A 28 14.31 -0.20 7.36
C PRO A 28 15.41 -0.05 6.29
N LYS A 29 15.31 -0.76 5.17
CA LYS A 29 16.24 -0.65 4.05
C LYS A 29 16.18 0.74 3.40
N ALA A 30 14.98 1.26 3.17
CA ALA A 30 14.78 2.60 2.63
C ALA A 30 15.33 3.68 3.57
N LEU A 31 15.10 3.56 4.88
CA LEU A 31 15.63 4.48 5.88
C LEU A 31 17.15 4.47 5.96
N GLU A 32 17.76 3.28 6.00
CA GLU A 32 19.23 3.12 5.97
C GLU A 32 19.81 3.81 4.74
N LYS A 33 19.27 3.49 3.56
CA LYS A 33 19.76 4.01 2.28
C LYS A 33 19.57 5.52 2.16
N ALA A 34 18.45 6.05 2.63
CA ALA A 34 18.20 7.49 2.66
C ALA A 34 19.18 8.25 3.57
N ARG A 35 19.55 7.68 4.73
CA ARG A 35 20.49 8.28 5.70
C ARG A 35 21.94 8.29 5.20
N GLU A 36 22.30 7.39 4.28
CA GLU A 36 23.62 7.35 3.66
C GLU A 36 23.83 8.44 2.59
N VAL A 37 22.78 9.12 2.13
CA VAL A 37 22.86 10.11 1.06
C VAL A 37 23.40 11.45 1.58
N LYS A 38 24.47 11.94 0.95
CA LYS A 38 25.07 13.26 1.27
C LYS A 38 24.53 14.40 0.41
N GLY A 39 24.03 14.11 -0.79
CA GLY A 39 23.44 15.10 -1.69
C GLY A 39 22.01 15.49 -1.29
N PHE A 40 21.59 16.71 -1.60
CA PHE A 40 20.20 17.20 -1.37
C PHE A 40 19.67 16.99 0.07
N PRO A 41 20.41 17.37 1.13
CA PRO A 41 20.11 16.99 2.51
C PRO A 41 18.72 17.47 2.99
N GLY A 42 18.26 18.66 2.54
CA GLY A 42 16.94 19.17 2.91
C GLY A 42 15.79 18.29 2.41
N ARG A 43 15.88 17.79 1.17
CA ARG A 43 14.87 16.91 0.57
C ARG A 43 14.91 15.52 1.19
N TRP A 44 16.11 14.97 1.38
CA TRP A 44 16.26 13.68 2.05
C TRP A 44 15.81 13.72 3.50
N LYS A 45 16.04 14.82 4.24
CA LYS A 45 15.48 15.00 5.58
C LYS A 45 13.95 14.91 5.58
N MET A 46 13.30 15.55 4.59
CA MET A 46 11.85 15.47 4.44
C MET A 46 11.40 14.03 4.09
N ILE A 47 12.06 13.38 3.14
CA ILE A 47 11.79 11.98 2.76
C ILE A 47 11.92 11.04 3.97
N ILE A 48 13.01 11.14 4.73
CA ILE A 48 13.26 10.34 5.94
C ILE A 48 12.13 10.52 6.94
N SER A 49 11.72 11.77 7.22
CA SER A 49 10.62 12.05 8.15
C SER A 49 9.29 11.42 7.71
N LYS A 50 9.04 11.27 6.41
CA LYS A 50 7.86 10.56 5.89
C LYS A 50 8.02 9.04 5.97
N LEU A 51 9.20 8.52 5.63
CA LEU A 51 9.52 7.09 5.75
C LEU A 51 9.35 6.60 7.20
N GLU A 52 9.73 7.40 8.18
CA GLU A 52 9.58 7.11 9.62
C GLU A 52 8.12 7.00 10.06
N GLN A 53 7.18 7.60 9.31
CA GLN A 53 5.74 7.50 9.61
C GLN A 53 5.10 6.22 9.03
N ILE A 54 5.69 5.62 7.99
CA ILE A 54 5.11 4.45 7.30
C ILE A 54 4.84 3.27 8.26
N PRO A 55 5.74 2.87 9.19
CA PRO A 55 5.48 1.76 10.10
C PRO A 55 4.17 1.90 10.86
N SER A 56 3.92 3.08 11.44
CA SER A 56 2.68 3.35 12.17
C SER A 56 1.45 3.20 11.26
N ARG A 57 1.51 3.70 10.02
CA ARG A 57 0.42 3.57 9.05
C ARG A 57 0.17 2.13 8.64
N LEU A 58 1.22 1.33 8.46
CA LEU A 58 1.09 -0.08 8.14
C LEU A 58 0.48 -0.87 9.30
N SER A 59 0.88 -0.56 10.55
CA SER A 59 0.27 -1.15 11.75
C SER A 59 -1.20 -0.78 11.90
N ASP A 60 -1.55 0.49 11.73
CA ASP A 60 -2.95 0.93 11.79
C ASP A 60 -3.78 0.22 10.71
N LEU A 61 -3.25 0.14 9.48
CA LEU A 61 -3.93 -0.49 8.34
C LEU A 61 -4.14 -2.00 8.56
N SER A 62 -3.12 -2.72 9.04
CA SER A 62 -3.19 -4.16 9.26
C SER A 62 -4.06 -4.56 10.45
N SER A 63 -4.27 -3.65 11.40
CA SER A 63 -5.19 -3.87 12.53
C SER A 63 -6.67 -3.79 12.15
N HIS A 64 -6.99 -3.30 10.94
CA HIS A 64 -8.37 -3.10 10.52
C HIS A 64 -9.09 -4.44 10.20
N PRO A 65 -10.34 -4.67 10.64
CA PRO A 65 -11.04 -5.96 10.46
C PRO A 65 -11.22 -6.42 9.01
N CYS A 66 -11.22 -5.48 8.07
CA CYS A 66 -11.38 -5.74 6.63
C CYS A 66 -10.07 -5.71 5.85
N PHE A 67 -8.92 -5.64 6.52
CA PHE A 67 -7.59 -5.54 5.91
C PHE A 67 -7.37 -6.58 4.79
N SER A 68 -7.57 -7.86 5.08
CA SER A 68 -7.36 -8.95 4.12
C SER A 68 -8.52 -9.17 3.15
N LYS A 69 -9.66 -8.49 3.38
CA LYS A 69 -10.90 -8.71 2.62
C LYS A 69 -11.09 -7.71 1.48
N ASN A 70 -10.37 -6.60 1.50
CA ASN A 70 -10.54 -5.52 0.56
C ASN A 70 -9.33 -5.36 -0.37
N ALA A 71 -9.58 -5.35 -1.69
CA ALA A 71 -8.54 -5.21 -2.70
C ALA A 71 -7.75 -3.89 -2.57
N LEU A 72 -8.38 -2.82 -2.06
CA LEU A 72 -7.73 -1.53 -1.86
C LEU A 72 -6.60 -1.59 -0.85
N CYS A 73 -6.67 -2.46 0.17
CA CYS A 73 -5.57 -2.66 1.10
C CYS A 73 -4.36 -3.27 0.38
N LYS A 74 -4.58 -4.25 -0.50
CA LYS A 74 -3.52 -4.86 -1.31
C LYS A 74 -2.91 -3.83 -2.27
N GLU A 75 -3.74 -3.10 -3.01
CA GLU A 75 -3.29 -2.05 -3.94
C GLU A 75 -2.49 -0.95 -3.21
N GLN A 76 -2.95 -0.55 -2.02
CA GLN A 76 -2.23 0.42 -1.20
C GLN A 76 -0.86 -0.09 -0.77
N LEU A 77 -0.75 -1.36 -0.36
CA LEU A 77 0.53 -1.95 0.02
C LEU A 77 1.49 -2.11 -1.16
N GLN A 78 0.95 -2.39 -2.36
CA GLN A 78 1.73 -2.39 -3.60
C GLN A 78 2.28 -0.99 -3.90
N ALA A 79 1.44 0.05 -3.78
CA ALA A 79 1.86 1.44 -3.98
C ALA A 79 2.93 1.88 -2.97
N VAL A 80 2.77 1.51 -1.70
CA VAL A 80 3.77 1.75 -0.65
C VAL A 80 5.08 1.04 -0.99
N SER A 81 5.02 -0.25 -1.33
CA SER A 81 6.20 -1.07 -1.64
C SER A 81 6.96 -0.53 -2.86
N LYS A 82 6.24 -0.10 -3.90
CA LYS A 82 6.83 0.55 -5.08
C LYS A 82 7.55 1.84 -4.70
N THR A 83 6.92 2.68 -3.88
CA THR A 83 7.50 3.95 -3.43
C THR A 83 8.73 3.74 -2.53
N LEU A 84 8.72 2.72 -1.68
CA LEU A 84 9.87 2.35 -0.85
C LEU A 84 11.05 1.86 -1.70
N ASN A 85 10.81 1.03 -2.71
CA ASN A 85 11.86 0.60 -3.64
C ASN A 85 12.44 1.78 -4.42
N GLU A 86 11.61 2.71 -4.87
CA GLU A 86 12.08 3.91 -5.54
C GLU A 86 12.98 4.77 -4.63
N ALA A 87 12.64 4.90 -3.34
CA ALA A 87 13.51 5.57 -2.37
C ALA A 87 14.88 4.88 -2.24
N ILE A 88 14.91 3.54 -2.27
CA ILE A 88 16.14 2.74 -2.24
C ILE A 88 16.97 2.97 -3.52
N GLU A 89 16.32 2.99 -4.69
CA GLU A 89 16.98 3.16 -5.99
C GLU A 89 17.54 4.56 -6.19
N LEU A 90 16.80 5.61 -5.79
CA LEU A 90 17.21 7.01 -5.95
C LEU A 90 18.51 7.36 -5.21
N ARG A 91 18.86 6.61 -4.17
CA ARG A 91 20.18 6.70 -3.51
C ARG A 91 21.32 6.48 -4.51
N SER A 92 21.22 5.47 -5.37
CA SER A 92 22.31 5.10 -6.30
C SER A 92 22.70 6.22 -7.27
N PHE A 93 21.74 7.12 -7.56
CA PHE A 93 21.93 8.29 -8.40
C PHE A 93 22.43 9.52 -7.64
N CYS A 94 22.27 9.57 -6.32
CA CYS A 94 22.76 10.66 -5.47
C CYS A 94 24.25 10.54 -5.07
N VAL A 95 24.93 9.46 -5.47
CA VAL A 95 26.35 9.21 -5.16
C VAL A 95 27.27 9.66 -6.30
N LYS A 96 26.75 9.86 -7.52
CA LYS A 96 27.56 10.25 -8.68
C LYS A 96 27.93 11.74 -8.59
N GLU A 97 29.22 12.04 -8.43
CA GLU A 97 29.76 13.41 -8.30
C GLU A 97 29.50 14.32 -9.50
N LYS A 98 29.25 13.76 -10.69
CA LYS A 98 28.83 14.50 -11.87
C LYS A 98 27.33 14.27 -12.12
N TYR A 99 26.52 15.15 -11.57
CA TYR A 99 25.08 15.19 -11.83
C TYR A 99 24.82 15.75 -13.24
N GLU A 100 24.82 14.90 -14.26
CA GLU A 100 24.04 15.21 -15.45
C GLU A 100 22.56 15.15 -15.06
N GLY A 101 21.92 16.31 -14.93
CA GLY A 101 20.51 16.40 -14.53
C GLY A 101 20.24 16.67 -13.04
N LYS A 102 20.96 17.61 -12.40
CA LYS A 102 20.65 18.08 -11.03
C LYS A 102 19.17 18.52 -10.85
N LEU A 103 18.57 19.13 -11.87
CA LEU A 103 17.15 19.50 -11.84
C LEU A 103 16.25 18.27 -11.93
N ARG A 104 16.61 17.29 -12.77
CA ARG A 104 15.91 16.01 -12.84
C ARG A 104 15.92 15.32 -11.48
N MET A 105 17.09 15.20 -10.84
CA MET A 105 17.21 14.61 -9.51
C MET A 105 16.37 15.35 -8.45
N GLN A 106 16.36 16.69 -8.46
CA GLN A 106 15.47 17.44 -7.56
C GLN A 106 14.00 17.13 -7.82
N SER A 107 13.58 17.10 -9.09
CA SER A 107 12.22 16.73 -9.48
C SER A 107 11.86 15.32 -9.06
N ASP A 108 12.78 14.36 -9.19
CA ASP A 108 12.56 12.96 -8.80
C ASP A 108 12.41 12.85 -7.27
N LEU A 109 13.22 13.57 -6.50
CA LEU A 109 13.11 13.63 -5.05
C LEU A 109 11.82 14.32 -4.59
N ASP A 110 11.40 15.39 -5.26
CA ASP A 110 10.14 16.09 -4.97
C ASP A 110 8.93 15.20 -5.32
N ALA A 111 9.01 14.45 -6.42
CA ALA A 111 8.00 13.46 -6.80
C ALA A 111 7.95 12.30 -5.79
N LEU A 112 9.10 11.80 -5.33
CA LEU A 112 9.17 10.77 -4.28
C LEU A 112 8.52 11.27 -2.99
N ALA A 113 8.83 12.48 -2.56
CA ALA A 113 8.23 13.08 -1.36
C ALA A 113 6.71 13.19 -1.50
N GLY A 114 6.21 13.63 -2.66
CA GLY A 114 4.78 13.68 -2.95
C GLY A 114 4.10 12.32 -2.95
N LYS A 115 4.74 11.28 -3.50
CA LYS A 115 4.24 9.90 -3.44
C LYS A 115 4.18 9.36 -2.02
N LEU A 116 5.18 9.65 -1.19
CA LEU A 116 5.16 9.28 0.22
C LEU A 116 4.01 9.98 0.97
N ASP A 117 3.79 11.27 0.72
CA ASP A 117 2.63 12.00 1.30
C ASP A 117 1.30 11.38 0.87
N LEU A 118 1.16 11.01 -0.41
CA LEU A 118 -0.04 10.35 -0.91
C LEU A 118 -0.27 9.02 -0.22
N ASN A 119 0.75 8.15 -0.15
CA ASN A 119 0.66 6.87 0.55
C ASN A 119 0.27 7.03 2.02
N LEU A 120 0.86 8.00 2.74
CA LEU A 120 0.54 8.25 4.15
C LEU A 120 -0.92 8.69 4.32
N ARG A 121 -1.43 9.51 3.40
CA ARG A 121 -2.82 9.97 3.41
C ARG A 121 -3.79 8.84 3.08
N ASP A 122 -3.50 8.05 2.05
CA ASP A 122 -4.39 7.00 1.57
C ASP A 122 -4.50 5.85 2.58
N CYS A 123 -3.39 5.45 3.22
CA CYS A 123 -3.42 4.53 4.37
C CYS A 123 -4.36 5.07 5.47
N GLY A 124 -4.26 6.37 5.79
CA GLY A 124 -5.11 7.00 6.79
C GLY A 124 -6.58 7.11 6.37
N LEU A 125 -6.88 7.28 5.08
CA LEU A 125 -8.24 7.34 4.55
C LEU A 125 -8.92 5.99 4.58
N LEU A 126 -8.24 4.92 4.13
CA LEU A 126 -8.80 3.56 4.11
C LEU A 126 -9.31 3.12 5.49
N ILE A 127 -8.63 3.53 6.56
CA ILE A 127 -9.04 3.23 7.93
C ILE A 127 -10.23 4.08 8.38
N LYS A 128 -10.29 5.36 7.97
CA LYS A 128 -11.26 6.34 8.47
C LYS A 128 -12.61 6.33 7.76
N THR A 129 -12.63 6.08 6.47
CA THR A 129 -13.82 6.34 5.64
C THR A 129 -14.80 5.16 5.58
N GLY A 130 -14.53 4.06 6.28
CA GLY A 130 -15.39 2.87 6.21
C GLY A 130 -15.48 2.27 4.80
N VAL A 131 -14.64 2.71 3.85
CA VAL A 131 -14.54 2.18 2.48
C VAL A 131 -14.19 0.69 2.48
N LEU A 132 -13.61 0.21 3.59
CA LEU A 132 -13.33 -1.20 3.81
C LEU A 132 -14.57 -2.02 4.25
N GLY A 133 -15.71 -1.37 4.55
CA GLY A 133 -16.90 -1.96 5.18
C GLY A 133 -18.14 -2.15 4.29
N GLU A 134 -18.15 -1.64 3.05
CA GLU A 134 -19.28 -1.82 2.10
C GLU A 134 -19.24 -3.19 1.38
N VAL A 135 -18.86 -4.25 2.08
CA VAL A 135 -19.17 -5.63 1.64
C VAL A 135 -20.36 -6.05 2.49
N SER A 136 -21.57 -5.92 1.92
CA SER A 136 -22.82 -6.39 2.50
C SER A 136 -22.60 -7.70 3.25
N PHE A 137 -22.62 -7.63 4.58
CA PHE A 137 -22.92 -8.81 5.36
C PHE A 137 -24.31 -9.25 4.90
N PRO A 138 -24.50 -10.47 4.36
CA PRO A 138 -25.84 -10.98 4.15
C PRO A 138 -26.50 -10.96 5.53
N SER A 139 -27.39 -9.99 5.73
CA SER A 139 -28.28 -9.95 6.87
C SER A 139 -28.98 -11.29 6.85
N ALA A 140 -28.62 -12.16 7.79
CA ALA A 140 -29.27 -13.43 7.97
C ALA A 140 -30.73 -13.12 8.27
N VAL A 141 -31.56 -13.16 7.23
CA VAL A 141 -33.01 -13.18 7.37
C VAL A 141 -33.29 -14.45 8.15
N ALA A 142 -33.49 -14.25 9.45
CA ALA A 142 -33.92 -15.28 10.37
C ALA A 142 -35.16 -15.95 9.79
N SER A 143 -35.07 -17.26 9.68
CA SER A 143 -36.11 -18.15 9.21
C SER A 143 -37.41 -17.92 9.98
N THR A 144 -38.53 -17.79 9.27
CA THR A 144 -39.80 -18.32 9.77
C THR A 144 -40.28 -19.36 8.77
N SER A 145 -40.08 -20.61 9.17
CA SER A 145 -40.63 -21.80 8.55
C SER A 145 -42.15 -21.82 8.76
N ALA A 146 -42.90 -22.00 7.68
CA ALA A 146 -44.27 -22.49 7.73
C ALA A 146 -44.50 -23.34 6.46
N GLU A 147 -44.40 -24.66 6.63
CA GLU A 147 -44.83 -25.68 5.66
C GLU A 147 -46.29 -26.12 5.99
N PRO A 148 -46.95 -27.00 5.20
CA PRO A 148 -48.23 -26.72 4.56
C PRO A 148 -49.38 -27.56 5.14
N GLU A 149 -50.63 -27.20 4.84
CA GLU A 149 -51.73 -28.18 4.90
C GLU A 149 -52.51 -28.20 3.60
N ALA A 150 -52.60 -29.42 3.06
CA ALA A 150 -53.40 -29.76 1.91
C ALA A 150 -54.72 -30.43 2.35
N ALA A 151 -55.73 -30.26 1.51
CA ALA A 151 -56.80 -31.20 1.19
C ALA A 151 -58.17 -31.10 1.92
N VAL A 152 -59.20 -30.89 1.07
CA VAL A 152 -60.37 -31.76 0.86
C VAL A 152 -61.76 -31.35 1.42
N HIS A 153 -62.66 -31.12 0.43
CA HIS A 153 -64.10 -31.45 0.32
C HIS A 153 -65.18 -30.77 1.19
N GLY A 154 -66.10 -30.07 0.48
CA GLY A 154 -67.49 -30.52 0.32
C GLY A 154 -68.56 -29.96 1.27
N THR A 155 -69.45 -29.09 0.76
CA THR A 155 -70.90 -29.34 0.63
C THR A 155 -71.54 -28.35 -0.32
#